data_AF-A0A0M8Y200-F1
#
_entry.id   AF-A0A0M8Y200-F1
#
_cell.length_a   1.000
_cell.length_b   1.000
_cell.length_c   1.000
_cell.angle_alpha   90.00
_cell.angle_beta   90.00
_cell.angle_gamma   90.00
#
_symmetry.space_group_name_H-M   'P 1'
#
loop_
_entity.id
_entity.type
_entity.pdbx_description
1 polymer ?
#
loop_
_entity_poly.entity_id
_entity_poly.type
_entity_poly.pdbx_seq_one_letter_code
_entity_poly.pdbx_strand_id
1 'polypeptide(L)' 'MSVSVSVSADGGATWTRVPVADGRAALRNPTARRSVSLRAELADTKGSTLTQTLTDAYLAR' A
#
# COMPACT_ATOMS: atom_id res chain seq x y z
N MET A 1 8.81 -9.04 13.48
CA MET A 1 8.42 -8.98 12.06
C MET A 1 7.30 -7.98 11.94
N SER A 2 7.40 -7.04 11.02
CA SER A 2 6.38 -6.01 10.79
C SER A 2 6.01 -5.97 9.32
N VAL A 3 4.74 -5.70 9.05
CA VAL A 3 4.22 -5.37 7.73
C VAL A 3 3.52 -4.02 7.81
N SER A 4 3.87 -3.12 6.90
CA SER A 4 3.18 -1.85 6.71
C SER A 4 2.67 -1.80 5.27
N VAL A 5 1.42 -1.37 5.11
CA VAL A 5 0.82 -1.15 3.79
C VAL A 5 0.46 0.32 3.68
N SER A 6 0.78 0.90 2.54
CA SER A 6 0.44 2.28 2.19
C SER A 6 -0.21 2.34 0.82
N VAL A 7 -1.14 3.28 0.66
CA VAL A 7 -1.90 3.51 -0.56
C VAL A 7 -1.63 4.92 -1.08
N SER A 8 -1.65 5.07 -2.40
CA SER A 8 -1.52 6.33 -3.10
C SER A 8 -2.60 6.47 -4.16
N ALA A 9 -3.18 7.67 -4.30
CA ALA A 9 -4.18 8.00 -5.32
C ALA A 9 -3.68 9.10 -6.28
N ASP A 10 -2.37 9.34 -6.33
CA ASP A 10 -1.70 10.37 -7.13
C ASP A 10 -0.43 9.84 -7.83
N GLY A 11 -0.41 8.54 -8.19
CA GLY A 11 0.71 7.92 -8.90
C GLY A 11 1.94 7.61 -8.03
N GLY A 12 1.83 7.75 -6.70
CA GLY A 12 2.89 7.43 -5.75
C GLY A 12 3.64 8.66 -5.26
N ALA A 13 3.09 9.87 -5.48
CA ALA A 13 3.64 11.11 -4.97
C ALA A 13 3.39 11.26 -3.47
N THR A 14 2.20 10.86 -2.99
CA THR A 14 1.88 10.82 -1.55
C THR A 14 1.38 9.44 -1.11
N TRP A 15 1.78 9.03 0.09
CA TRP A 15 1.48 7.70 0.62
C TRP A 15 0.75 7.81 1.96
N THR A 16 -0.41 7.16 2.04
CA THR A 16 -1.21 7.08 3.27
C THR A 16 -1.13 5.66 3.82
N ARG A 17 -0.69 5.49 5.06
CA ARG A 17 -0.65 4.18 5.72
C ARG A 17 -2.06 3.68 5.98
N VAL A 18 -2.31 2.41 5.69
CA VAL A 18 -3.56 1.71 6.02
C VAL A 18 -3.32 0.67 7.11
N PRO A 19 -4.25 0.51 8.08
CA PRO A 19 -4.15 -0.54 9.08
C PRO A 19 -4.10 -1.92 8.43
N VAL A 20 -3.19 -2.76 8.93
CA VAL A 20 -3.11 -4.17 8.56
C VAL A 20 -3.61 -4.99 9.75
N ALA A 21 -4.63 -5.81 9.51
CA ALA A 21 -5.16 -6.76 10.48
C ALA A 21 -5.19 -8.15 9.85
N ASP A 22 -4.66 -9.14 10.55
CA ASP A 22 -4.62 -10.55 10.10
C ASP A 22 -4.02 -10.72 8.68
N GLY A 23 -2.98 -9.95 8.38
CA GLY A 23 -2.29 -9.98 7.08
C GLY A 23 -3.07 -9.33 5.93
N ARG A 24 -4.16 -8.59 6.23
CA ARG A 24 -5.02 -7.93 5.25
C ARG A 24 -5.07 -6.44 5.52
N ALA A 25 -5.08 -5.66 4.44
CA ALA A 25 -5.33 -4.22 4.50
C ALA A 25 -6.67 -3.92 3.83
N ALA A 26 -7.56 -3.24 4.55
CA ALA A 26 -8.78 -2.71 3.99
C ALA A 26 -8.58 -1.23 3.64
N LEU A 27 -8.92 -0.84 2.43
CA LEU A 27 -8.81 0.53 1.95
C LEU A 27 -10.15 0.99 1.38
N ARG A 28 -10.45 2.28 1.55
CA ARG A 28 -11.57 2.91 0.83
C ARG A 28 -11.05 3.38 -0.52
N ASN A 29 -11.72 2.97 -1.59
CA ASN A 29 -11.36 3.43 -2.91
C ASN A 29 -11.50 4.96 -3.00
N PRO A 30 -10.53 5.65 -3.63
CA PRO A 30 -10.71 7.06 -3.98
C PRO A 30 -11.84 7.19 -4.99
N THR A 31 -12.21 8.45 -5.30
CA THR A 31 -13.21 8.77 -6.33
C THR A 31 -13.00 7.96 -7.61
N ALA A 32 -14.11 7.59 -8.26
CA ALA A 32 -14.10 6.84 -9.51
C ALA A 32 -13.14 7.45 -10.55
N ARG A 33 -12.52 6.60 -11.36
CA ARG A 33 -11.54 6.94 -12.40
C ARG A 33 -10.19 7.48 -11.89
N ARG A 34 -9.82 7.22 -10.63
CA ARG A 34 -8.44 7.40 -10.16
C ARG A 34 -7.69 6.08 -10.10
N SER A 35 -6.43 6.07 -10.54
CA SER A 35 -5.56 4.93 -10.30
C SER A 35 -5.14 4.89 -8.83
N VAL A 36 -4.92 3.68 -8.34
CA VAL A 36 -4.48 3.41 -6.98
C VAL A 36 -3.17 2.66 -7.06
N SER A 37 -2.13 3.20 -6.43
CA SER A 37 -0.84 2.56 -6.25
C SER A 37 -0.74 1.98 -4.83
N LEU A 38 -0.04 0.86 -4.70
CA LEU A 38 0.12 0.14 -3.44
C LEU A 38 1.61 0.02 -3.09
N ARG A 39 1.94 0.18 -1.82
CA ARG A 39 3.28 -0.06 -1.28
C ARG A 39 3.18 -0.95 -0.06
N ALA A 40 3.99 -2.00 -0.03
CA ALA A 40 4.17 -2.86 1.12
C ALA A 40 5.63 -2.81 1.59
N GLU A 41 5.81 -2.63 2.89
CA GLU A 41 7.12 -2.63 3.55
C GLU A 41 7.12 -3.74 4.60
N LEU A 42 8.08 -4.65 4.49
CA LEU A 42 8.26 -5.76 5.39
C LEU A 42 9.63 -5.65 6.06
N ALA A 43 9.67 -5.92 7.35
CA ALA A 43 10.90 -6.09 8.11
C ALA A 43 10.82 -7.38 8.93
N ASP A 44 11.84 -8.22 8.83
CA ASP A 44 11.97 -9.40 9.69
C ASP A 44 12.60 -9.03 11.04
N THR A 45 12.68 -9.99 11.98
CA THR A 45 13.35 -9.76 13.28
C THR A 45 14.87 -9.84 13.21
N LYS A 46 15.43 -10.18 12.05
CA LYS A 46 16.86 -10.38 11.80
C LYS A 46 17.49 -9.19 11.05
N GLY A 47 16.70 -8.17 10.72
CA GLY A 47 17.13 -6.94 10.06
C GLY A 47 16.93 -6.91 8.54
N SER A 48 16.42 -7.98 7.92
CA SER A 48 16.12 -7.98 6.48
C SER A 48 14.87 -7.15 6.21
N THR A 49 14.93 -6.31 5.18
CA THR A 49 13.80 -5.49 4.74
C THR A 49 13.44 -5.78 3.28
N LEU A 50 12.16 -5.61 2.96
CA LEU A 50 11.64 -5.66 1.60
C LEU A 50 10.65 -4.52 1.42
N THR A 51 10.84 -3.73 0.37
CA THR A 51 9.85 -2.76 -0.08
C THR A 51 9.35 -3.16 -1.46
N GLN A 52 8.06 -3.40 -1.58
CA GLN A 52 7.39 -3.66 -2.85
C GLN A 52 6.48 -2.47 -3.18
N THR A 53 6.59 -1.94 -4.40
CA THR A 53 5.70 -0.89 -4.89
C THR A 53 5.05 -1.36 -6.19
N LEU A 54 3.72 -1.32 -6.23
CA LEU A 54 2.91 -1.51 -7.43
C LEU A 54 2.31 -0.15 -7.81
N THR A 55 2.83 0.44 -8.87
CA THR A 55 2.30 1.69 -9.43
C THR A 55 1.08 1.40 -10.31
N ASP A 56 0.03 2.21 -10.17
CA ASP A 56 -1.24 2.06 -10.89
C ASP A 56 -1.80 0.64 -10.81
N ALA A 57 -1.75 0.05 -9.61
CA ALA A 57 -2.15 -1.33 -9.34
C ALA A 57 -3.57 -1.64 -9.80
N TYR A 58 -4.48 -0.68 -9.69
CA TYR A 58 -5.81 -0.76 -10.29
C TYR A 58 -6.45 0.63 -10.48
N LEU A 59 -7.51 0.68 -11.29
CA LEU A 59 -8.36 1.87 -11.45
C LEU A 59 -9.59 1.76 -10.55
N ALA A 60 -9.82 2.74 -9.69
CA ALA A 60 -11.02 2.84 -8.87
C ALA A 60 -12.26 3.03 -9.76
N ARG A 61 -13.31 2.25 -9.49
CA ARG A 61 -14.60 2.29 -10.18
C ARG A 61 -15.68 2.84 -9.27
#